data_AF-A0A524PGI3-F1
#
_entry.id   AF-A0A524PGI3-F1
#
_cell.length_a   1.000
_cell.length_b   1.000
_cell.length_c   1.000
_cell.angle_alpha   90.00
_cell.angle_beta   90.00
_cell.angle_gamma   90.00
#
_symmetry.space_group_name_H-M   'P 1'
#
loop_
_entity.id
_entity.type
_entity.pdbx_description
1 polymer ?
#
loop_
_entity_poly.entity_id
_entity_poly.type
_entity_poly.pdbx_seq_one_letter_code
_entity_poly.pdbx_strand_id
1 'polypeptide(L)'
;MFSNDGASEERHLTVIGDMNLDDSQMAEQLYSSAGLNPVVQAGLKDYDKRLQQEDKMITKVFGPRGSDIQGYGEAVAKRVALAVYALLNRQYGGQMGDLRSYIMALEDERNRANTRYDELMGRVVGTLGEEYKDLRTDSHAFMEKLTTVLGEDAKASRIDQAALAERLADIDGLRSRVGTLTQEKERLEERIAELESRIGVLESEKTTQAAEIARLNGVRDGVDTALTGLAAEVPHKEIGDSVGDEMYTYLLKDSRVPHTVIDGVGKFIDFRKYLKLAAARGAEEATRQSEQTVRKALG
;
A
#
# COMPACT_ATOMS: atom_id res chain seq x y z
N MET A 1 74.80 -47.56 -5.82
CA MET A 1 76.05 -48.10 -6.40
C MET A 1 77.06 -48.15 -5.28
N PHE A 2 77.26 -49.33 -4.69
CA PHE A 2 78.24 -49.54 -3.62
C PHE A 2 79.56 -49.95 -4.28
N SER A 3 80.55 -49.08 -4.22
CA SER A 3 81.94 -49.41 -4.57
C SER A 3 82.55 -50.12 -3.37
N ASN A 4 82.85 -51.40 -3.57
CA ASN A 4 83.47 -52.30 -2.62
C ASN A 4 84.99 -52.23 -2.83
N ASP A 5 85.64 -51.19 -2.30
CA ASP A 5 87.10 -51.12 -2.25
C ASP A 5 87.57 -51.79 -0.96
N GLY A 6 87.96 -53.06 -1.10
CA GLY A 6 88.68 -53.82 -0.09
C GLY A 6 90.08 -53.23 0.09
N ALA A 7 90.19 -52.23 0.95
CA ALA A 7 91.45 -51.82 1.51
C ALA A 7 91.87 -52.85 2.57
N SER A 8 93.00 -53.50 2.30
CA SER A 8 93.75 -54.33 3.24
C SER A 8 94.14 -53.51 4.47
N GLU A 9 93.28 -53.51 5.49
CA GLU A 9 93.66 -53.06 6.83
C GLU A 9 94.54 -54.14 7.45
N GLU A 10 95.85 -53.95 7.32
CA GLU A 10 96.83 -54.56 8.20
C GLU A 10 96.33 -54.39 9.64
N ARG A 11 96.03 -55.53 10.29
CA ARG A 11 95.63 -55.57 11.70
C ARG A 11 96.84 -55.17 12.55
N HIS A 12 97.07 -53.87 12.65
CA HIS A 12 97.97 -53.30 13.65
C HIS A 12 97.30 -53.47 15.02
N LEU A 13 97.45 -54.67 15.58
CA LEU A 13 97.32 -54.89 17.02
C LEU A 13 98.43 -54.05 17.65
N THR A 14 98.07 -52.86 18.14
CA THR A 14 98.97 -51.95 18.85
C THR A 14 99.72 -52.72 19.94
N VAL A 15 101.04 -52.73 19.86
CA VAL A 15 101.94 -53.41 20.82
C VAL A 15 101.80 -52.71 22.18
N ILE A 16 101.83 -53.46 23.29
CA ILE A 16 101.51 -52.98 24.66
C ILE A 16 102.36 -51.77 25.10
N GLY A 17 103.49 -51.52 24.43
CA GLY A 17 104.34 -50.35 24.70
C GLY A 17 103.75 -49.00 24.29
N ASP A 18 102.76 -48.94 23.39
CA ASP A 18 102.35 -47.70 22.70
C ASP A 18 100.88 -47.28 22.96
N MET A 19 100.18 -47.88 23.92
CA MET A 19 98.81 -47.45 24.27
C MET A 19 98.84 -46.19 25.14
N ASN A 20 98.09 -45.15 24.74
CA ASN A 20 98.00 -43.91 25.50
C ASN A 20 97.26 -44.14 26.83
N LEU A 21 97.54 -43.33 27.87
CA LEU A 21 97.05 -43.57 29.23
C LEU A 21 95.50 -43.65 29.30
N ASP A 22 94.83 -42.81 28.51
CA ASP A 22 93.37 -42.75 28.44
C ASP A 22 92.76 -44.00 27.78
N ASP A 23 93.41 -44.55 26.74
CA ASP A 23 92.99 -45.77 26.07
C ASP A 23 93.16 -46.99 26.98
N SER A 24 94.20 -46.98 27.82
CA SER A 24 94.45 -48.01 28.83
C SER A 24 93.38 -48.02 29.92
N GLN A 25 93.04 -46.85 30.46
CA GLN A 25 91.98 -46.70 31.47
C GLN A 25 90.60 -47.08 30.91
N MET A 26 90.31 -46.68 29.67
CA MET A 26 89.06 -47.04 29.01
C MET A 26 88.97 -48.53 28.73
N ALA A 27 90.05 -49.16 28.25
CA ALA A 27 90.10 -50.59 28.03
C ALA A 27 89.92 -51.38 29.34
N GLU A 28 90.43 -50.87 30.45
CA GLU A 28 90.27 -51.48 31.78
C GLU A 28 88.84 -51.36 32.33
N GLN A 29 88.19 -50.22 32.12
CA GLN A 29 86.77 -50.03 32.44
C GLN A 29 85.87 -50.93 31.58
N LEU A 30 86.15 -51.02 30.28
CA LEU A 30 85.41 -51.91 29.36
C LEU A 30 85.62 -53.38 29.72
N TYR A 31 86.85 -53.78 30.04
CA TYR A 31 87.16 -55.14 30.47
C TYR A 31 86.43 -55.55 31.75
N SER A 32 86.37 -54.64 32.73
CA SER A 32 85.68 -54.86 34.01
C SER A 32 84.15 -54.85 33.85
N SER A 33 83.61 -53.89 33.10
CA SER A 33 82.16 -53.74 32.90
C SER A 33 81.55 -54.81 31.99
N ALA A 34 82.29 -55.27 30.98
CA ALA A 34 81.88 -56.37 30.12
C ALA A 34 82.04 -57.75 30.79
N GLY A 35 82.57 -57.82 32.02
CA GLY A 35 82.70 -59.05 32.79
C GLY A 35 83.59 -60.09 32.10
N LEU A 36 84.69 -59.67 31.47
CA LEU A 36 85.55 -60.57 30.68
C LEU A 36 86.52 -61.41 31.52
N ASN A 37 86.64 -61.10 32.82
CA ASN A 37 87.54 -61.80 33.74
C ASN A 37 87.31 -63.33 33.84
N PRO A 38 86.07 -63.85 33.93
CA PRO A 38 85.80 -65.29 33.94
C PRO A 38 86.16 -65.97 32.61
N VAL A 39 86.09 -65.24 31.49
CA VAL A 39 86.43 -65.76 30.15
C VAL A 39 87.94 -65.95 30.02
N VAL A 40 88.73 -64.98 30.50
CA VAL A 40 90.19 -65.10 30.56
C VAL A 40 90.60 -66.25 31.48
N GLN A 41 89.96 -66.39 32.65
CA GLN A 41 90.21 -67.51 33.57
C GLN A 41 89.83 -68.87 32.98
N ALA A 42 88.72 -68.97 32.25
CA ALA A 42 88.34 -70.19 31.55
C ALA A 42 89.34 -70.56 30.45
N GLY A 43 89.81 -69.57 29.68
CA GLY A 43 90.85 -69.75 28.66
C GLY A 43 92.17 -70.24 29.26
N LEU A 44 92.59 -69.69 30.40
CA LEU A 44 93.79 -70.13 31.13
C LEU A 44 93.67 -71.58 31.61
N LYS A 45 92.49 -71.98 32.12
CA LYS A 45 92.22 -73.34 32.58
C LYS A 45 92.25 -74.36 31.44
N ASP A 46 91.79 -73.98 30.25
CA ASP A 46 91.84 -74.84 29.07
C ASP A 46 93.24 -74.92 28.48
N TYR A 47 94.00 -73.82 28.54
CA TYR A 47 95.42 -73.78 28.18
C TYR A 47 96.27 -74.67 29.09
N ASP A 48 96.05 -74.62 30.40
CA ASP A 48 96.74 -75.44 31.40
C ASP A 48 96.45 -76.95 31.20
N LYS A 49 95.21 -77.31 30.85
CA LYS A 49 94.84 -78.69 30.48
C LYS A 49 95.57 -79.19 29.23
N ARG A 50 95.74 -78.34 28.21
CA ARG A 50 96.47 -78.70 26.98
C ARG A 50 97.98 -78.80 27.22
N LEU A 51 98.54 -77.93 28.06
CA LEU A 51 99.96 -77.96 28.43
C LEU A 51 100.32 -79.23 29.22
N GLN A 52 99.42 -79.71 30.08
CA GLN A 52 99.59 -80.99 30.80
C GLN A 52 99.62 -82.22 29.89
N GLN A 53 99.05 -82.14 28.69
CA GLN A 53 99.07 -83.22 27.70
C GLN A 53 100.37 -83.25 26.89
N GLU A 54 101.10 -82.13 26.76
CA GLU A 54 102.16 -82.00 25.75
C GLU A 54 103.62 -82.11 26.22
N ASP A 55 104.01 -81.87 27.49
CA ASP A 55 105.33 -82.36 27.95
C ASP A 55 105.60 -82.12 29.45
N LYS A 56 105.72 -83.21 30.25
CA LYS A 56 106.14 -83.13 31.67
C LYS A 56 107.59 -82.65 31.85
N MET A 57 108.37 -82.59 30.77
CA MET A 57 109.79 -82.21 30.81
C MET A 57 109.99 -80.68 30.74
N ILE A 58 109.14 -79.94 30.03
CA ILE A 58 109.28 -78.48 29.87
C ILE A 58 108.87 -77.75 31.14
N THR A 59 107.84 -78.22 31.84
CA THR A 59 107.34 -77.61 33.09
C THR A 59 108.35 -77.68 34.24
N LYS A 60 109.29 -78.64 34.20
CA LYS A 60 110.29 -78.83 35.27
C LYS A 60 111.53 -77.94 35.10
N VAL A 61 111.80 -77.44 33.88
CA VAL A 61 112.97 -76.60 33.57
C VAL A 61 112.65 -75.11 33.61
N PHE A 62 111.40 -74.70 33.33
CA PHE A 62 111.05 -73.27 33.20
C PHE A 62 110.14 -72.69 34.28
N GLY A 63 109.77 -73.45 35.32
CA GLY A 63 108.88 -72.95 36.38
C GLY A 63 107.45 -72.63 35.89
N PRO A 64 106.53 -72.26 36.79
CA PRO A 64 105.12 -72.07 36.44
C PRO A 64 104.93 -70.79 35.61
N ARG A 65 104.75 -70.93 34.29
CA ARG A 65 104.50 -69.85 33.32
C ARG A 65 103.08 -69.23 33.38
N GLY A 66 102.31 -69.52 34.43
CA GLY A 66 100.89 -69.15 34.52
C GLY A 66 100.62 -67.64 34.62
N SER A 67 101.49 -66.88 35.29
CA SER A 67 101.33 -65.44 35.49
C SER A 67 101.50 -64.63 34.20
N ASP A 68 102.45 -65.01 33.36
CA ASP A 68 102.77 -64.27 32.13
C ASP A 68 101.66 -64.45 31.07
N ILE A 69 101.07 -65.65 31.00
CA ILE A 69 100.00 -65.97 30.06
C ILE A 69 98.68 -65.33 30.48
N GLN A 70 98.44 -65.17 31.80
CA GLN A 70 97.29 -64.43 32.32
C GLN A 70 97.37 -62.95 31.96
N GLY A 71 98.53 -62.33 32.13
CA GLY A 71 98.75 -60.94 31.71
C GLY A 71 98.55 -60.74 30.20
N TYR A 72 99.01 -61.68 29.38
CA TYR A 72 98.77 -61.65 27.93
C TYR A 72 97.29 -61.83 27.57
N GLY A 73 96.58 -62.77 28.21
CA GLY A 73 95.15 -63.01 27.97
C GLY A 73 94.28 -61.81 28.35
N GLU A 74 94.58 -61.17 29.47
CA GLU A 74 93.91 -59.95 29.91
C GLU A 74 94.19 -58.77 28.98
N ALA A 75 95.44 -58.59 28.54
CA ALA A 75 95.80 -57.53 27.60
C ALA A 75 95.13 -57.72 26.24
N VAL A 76 95.03 -58.95 25.74
CA VAL A 76 94.30 -59.26 24.50
C VAL A 76 92.81 -58.97 24.66
N ALA A 77 92.20 -59.37 25.78
CA ALA A 77 90.78 -59.09 26.05
C ALA A 77 90.49 -57.58 26.14
N LYS A 78 91.35 -56.81 26.83
CA LYS A 78 91.29 -55.35 26.92
C LYS A 78 91.36 -54.70 25.52
N ARG A 79 92.27 -55.15 24.65
CA ARG A 79 92.38 -54.66 23.27
C ARG A 79 91.17 -54.99 22.41
N VAL A 80 90.66 -56.21 22.51
CA VAL A 80 89.47 -56.63 21.74
C VAL A 80 88.25 -55.83 22.18
N ALA A 81 88.07 -55.61 23.49
CA ALA A 81 86.99 -54.79 24.01
C ALA A 81 87.07 -53.33 23.51
N LEU A 82 88.26 -52.74 23.54
CA LEU A 82 88.49 -51.38 23.02
C LEU A 82 88.25 -51.29 21.52
N ALA A 83 88.72 -52.27 20.73
CA ALA A 83 88.52 -52.30 19.28
C ALA A 83 87.05 -52.46 18.90
N VAL A 84 86.30 -53.30 19.63
CA VAL A 84 84.85 -53.46 19.44
C VAL A 84 84.10 -52.18 19.79
N TYR A 85 84.47 -51.50 20.89
CA TYR A 85 83.88 -50.21 21.26
C TYR A 85 84.16 -49.13 20.21
N ALA A 86 85.38 -49.03 19.71
CA ALA A 86 85.75 -48.07 18.67
C ALA A 86 84.96 -48.32 17.36
N LEU A 87 84.77 -49.58 16.96
CA LEU A 87 83.97 -49.96 15.80
C LEU A 87 82.49 -49.60 15.97
N LEU A 88 81.90 -49.91 17.13
CA LEU A 88 80.51 -49.56 17.42
C LEU A 88 80.32 -48.04 17.45
N ASN A 89 81.23 -47.29 18.06
CA ASN A 89 81.10 -45.84 18.14
C ASN A 89 81.25 -45.17 16.76
N ARG A 90 82.10 -45.73 15.89
CA ARG A 90 82.26 -45.27 14.50
C ARG A 90 81.02 -45.57 13.64
N GLN A 91 80.38 -46.72 13.84
CA GLN A 91 79.21 -47.12 13.05
C GLN A 91 77.92 -46.46 13.54
N TYR A 92 77.70 -46.38 14.86
CA TYR A 92 76.46 -45.87 15.45
C TYR A 92 76.51 -44.37 15.78
N GLY A 93 77.70 -43.79 15.97
CA GLY A 93 77.85 -42.35 16.21
C GLY A 93 77.44 -41.49 15.01
N GLY A 94 77.75 -41.94 13.79
CA GLY A 94 77.31 -41.28 12.55
C GLY A 94 75.81 -41.36 12.34
N GLN A 95 75.22 -42.55 12.48
CA GLN A 95 73.78 -42.77 12.30
C GLN A 95 72.93 -42.01 13.33
N MET A 96 73.39 -41.88 14.58
CA MET A 96 72.72 -41.05 15.59
C MET A 96 72.87 -39.54 15.32
N GLY A 97 73.99 -39.11 14.74
CA GLY A 97 74.15 -37.74 14.26
C GLY A 97 73.13 -37.40 13.17
N ASP A 98 73.02 -38.27 12.16
CA ASP A 98 72.07 -38.12 11.05
C ASP A 98 70.61 -38.12 11.54
N LEU A 99 70.27 -39.03 12.46
CA LEU A 99 68.93 -39.05 13.07
C LEU A 99 68.61 -37.75 13.81
N ARG A 100 69.57 -37.23 14.57
CA ARG A 100 69.40 -35.98 15.33
C ARG A 100 69.22 -34.77 14.42
N SER A 101 69.97 -34.70 13.33
CA SER A 101 69.81 -33.67 12.30
C SER A 101 68.46 -33.76 11.61
N TYR A 102 67.98 -34.97 11.29
CA TYR A 102 66.65 -35.18 10.71
C TYR A 102 65.53 -34.78 11.68
N ILE A 103 65.66 -35.12 12.96
CA ILE A 103 64.70 -34.70 14.01
C ILE A 103 64.66 -33.18 14.13
N MET A 104 65.82 -32.50 14.15
CA MET A 104 65.83 -31.02 14.20
C MET A 104 65.22 -30.38 12.95
N ALA A 105 65.47 -30.91 11.75
CA ALA A 105 64.87 -30.41 10.53
C ALA A 105 63.33 -30.56 10.56
N LEU A 106 62.82 -31.70 11.02
CA LEU A 106 61.38 -31.91 11.19
C LEU A 106 60.78 -31.00 12.26
N GLU A 107 61.48 -30.75 13.37
CA GLU A 107 61.03 -29.80 14.40
C GLU A 107 60.95 -28.38 13.85
N ASP A 108 61.95 -27.95 13.08
CA ASP A 108 61.96 -26.65 12.40
C ASP A 108 60.84 -26.53 11.37
N GLU A 109 60.61 -27.56 10.56
CA GLU A 109 59.50 -27.60 9.60
C GLU A 109 58.14 -27.53 10.30
N ARG A 110 57.97 -28.29 11.39
CA ARG A 110 56.76 -28.25 12.22
C ARG A 110 56.55 -26.86 12.81
N ASN A 111 57.60 -26.23 13.33
CA ASN A 111 57.52 -24.88 13.88
C ASN A 111 57.14 -23.86 12.79
N ARG A 112 57.77 -23.92 11.61
CA ARG A 112 57.42 -23.05 10.47
C ARG A 112 55.98 -23.27 9.99
N ALA A 113 55.51 -24.52 9.95
CA ALA A 113 54.14 -24.83 9.58
C ALA A 113 53.15 -24.23 10.59
N ASN A 114 53.41 -24.36 11.89
CA ASN A 114 52.57 -23.77 12.93
C ASN A 114 52.50 -22.24 12.80
N THR A 115 53.63 -21.56 12.59
CA THR A 115 53.62 -20.10 12.37
C THR A 115 52.78 -19.71 11.16
N ARG A 116 52.88 -20.45 10.05
CA ARG A 116 52.04 -20.21 8.87
C ARG A 116 50.56 -20.44 9.14
N TYR A 117 50.22 -21.45 9.94
CA TYR A 117 48.84 -21.70 10.37
C TYR A 117 48.31 -20.55 11.21
N ASP A 118 49.08 -20.05 12.18
CA ASP A 118 48.68 -18.93 13.02
C ASP A 118 48.48 -17.65 12.20
N GLU A 119 49.37 -17.36 11.26
CA GLU A 119 49.24 -16.23 10.33
C GLU A 119 48.02 -16.35 9.40
N LEU A 120 47.72 -17.57 8.92
CA LEU A 120 46.54 -17.83 8.10
C LEU A 120 45.27 -17.66 8.92
N MET A 121 45.23 -18.22 10.13
CA MET A 121 44.10 -18.10 11.04
C MET A 121 43.85 -16.64 11.45
N GLY A 122 44.92 -15.88 11.74
CA GLY A 122 44.82 -14.45 12.03
C GLY A 122 44.22 -13.66 10.86
N ARG A 123 44.66 -13.93 9.62
CA ARG A 123 44.09 -13.31 8.42
C ARG A 123 42.63 -13.70 8.21
N VAL A 124 42.30 -15.00 8.29
CA VAL A 124 40.91 -15.48 8.13
C VAL A 124 40.00 -14.82 9.16
N VAL A 125 40.39 -14.76 10.43
CA VAL A 125 39.61 -14.11 11.49
C VAL A 125 39.46 -12.61 11.24
N GLY A 126 40.53 -11.93 10.77
CA GLY A 126 40.47 -10.51 10.42
C GLY A 126 39.51 -10.24 9.26
N THR A 127 39.63 -10.99 8.16
CA THR A 127 38.79 -10.82 6.97
C THR A 127 37.33 -11.17 7.27
N LEU A 128 37.05 -12.32 7.90
CA LEU A 128 35.67 -12.67 8.30
C LEU A 128 35.09 -11.68 9.31
N GLY A 129 35.92 -11.16 10.21
CA GLY A 129 35.50 -10.18 11.21
C GLY A 129 35.08 -8.85 10.60
N GLU A 130 35.88 -8.32 9.66
CA GLU A 130 35.52 -7.07 8.95
C GLU A 130 34.35 -7.30 7.99
N GLU A 131 34.33 -8.39 7.21
CA GLU A 131 33.20 -8.73 6.33
C GLU A 131 31.88 -8.86 7.12
N TYR A 132 31.91 -9.47 8.30
CA TYR A 132 30.73 -9.58 9.16
C TYR A 132 30.29 -8.22 9.72
N LYS A 133 31.23 -7.35 10.07
CA LYS A 133 30.97 -6.02 10.58
C LYS A 133 30.39 -5.10 9.51
N ASP A 134 30.92 -5.16 8.29
CA ASP A 134 30.41 -4.44 7.13
C ASP A 134 29.00 -4.92 6.79
N LEU A 135 28.78 -6.24 6.70
CA LEU A 135 27.46 -6.80 6.44
C LEU A 135 26.43 -6.40 7.50
N ARG A 136 26.82 -6.37 8.78
CA ARG A 136 25.95 -5.90 9.86
C ARG A 136 25.61 -4.42 9.73
N THR A 137 26.58 -3.59 9.34
CA THR A 137 26.38 -2.15 9.13
C THR A 137 25.44 -1.89 7.95
N ASP A 138 25.66 -2.56 6.84
CA ASP A 138 24.80 -2.48 5.66
C ASP A 138 23.38 -2.98 5.94
N SER A 139 23.25 -4.07 6.70
CA SER A 139 21.94 -4.57 7.13
C SER A 139 21.20 -3.56 8.00
N HIS A 140 21.89 -2.87 8.91
CA HIS A 140 21.28 -1.80 9.72
C HIS A 140 20.85 -0.62 8.85
N ALA A 141 21.71 -0.16 7.93
CA ALA A 141 21.38 0.91 7.01
C ALA A 141 20.21 0.55 6.08
N PHE A 142 20.14 -0.70 5.63
CA PHE A 142 19.02 -1.20 4.84
C PHE A 142 17.71 -1.21 5.66
N MET A 143 17.75 -1.73 6.88
CA MET A 143 16.58 -1.76 7.77
C MET A 143 16.08 -0.34 8.08
N GLU A 144 16.98 0.61 8.32
CA GLU A 144 16.63 2.01 8.56
C GLU A 144 15.93 2.62 7.33
N LYS A 145 16.50 2.45 6.13
CA LYS A 145 15.86 2.89 4.88
C LYS A 145 14.49 2.25 4.69
N LEU A 146 14.36 0.95 4.95
CA LEU A 146 13.10 0.23 4.82
C LEU A 146 12.05 0.77 5.81
N THR A 147 12.44 1.04 7.06
CA THR A 147 11.53 1.65 8.04
C THR A 147 11.12 3.07 7.66
N THR A 148 12.03 3.87 7.09
CA THR A 148 11.73 5.23 6.65
C THR A 148 10.76 5.22 5.47
N VAL A 149 11.05 4.44 4.43
CA VAL A 149 10.19 4.34 3.23
C VAL A 149 8.79 3.85 3.60
N LEU A 150 8.68 2.77 4.39
CA LEU A 150 7.38 2.26 4.84
C LEU A 150 6.64 3.27 5.72
N GLY A 151 7.36 4.02 6.55
CA GLY A 151 6.79 5.08 7.39
C GLY A 151 6.25 6.27 6.59
N GLU A 152 6.97 6.67 5.53
CA GLU A 152 6.56 7.73 4.60
C GLU A 152 5.36 7.30 3.74
N ASP A 153 5.39 6.10 3.15
CA ASP A 153 4.29 5.55 2.37
C ASP A 153 3.01 5.40 3.20
N ALA A 154 3.13 4.95 4.46
CA ALA A 154 1.99 4.85 5.37
C ALA A 154 1.37 6.22 5.70
N LYS A 155 2.18 7.28 5.80
CA LYS A 155 1.69 8.65 6.01
C LYS A 155 1.05 9.21 4.75
N ALA A 156 1.69 9.04 3.59
CA ALA A 156 1.16 9.48 2.30
C ALA A 156 -0.20 8.82 2.01
N SER A 157 -0.29 7.50 2.17
CA SER A 157 -1.54 6.74 2.00
C SER A 157 -2.67 7.23 2.92
N ARG A 158 -2.37 7.58 4.18
CA ARG A 158 -3.35 8.17 5.11
C ARG A 158 -3.82 9.55 4.68
N ILE A 159 -2.91 10.39 4.17
CA ILE A 159 -3.25 11.72 3.65
C ILE A 159 -4.15 11.59 2.42
N ASP A 160 -3.84 10.67 1.51
CA ASP A 160 -4.67 10.40 0.33
C ASP A 160 -6.06 9.89 0.71
N GLN A 161 -6.17 9.01 1.72
CA GLN A 161 -7.45 8.55 2.24
C GLN A 161 -8.27 9.68 2.88
N ALA A 162 -7.63 10.58 3.63
CA ALA A 162 -8.30 11.72 4.24
C ALA A 162 -8.81 12.71 3.19
N ALA A 163 -7.98 13.05 2.19
CA ALA A 163 -8.37 13.91 1.09
C ALA A 163 -9.48 13.29 0.22
N LEU A 164 -9.45 11.96 0.03
CA LEU A 164 -10.51 11.24 -0.67
C LEU A 164 -11.83 11.29 0.12
N ALA A 165 -11.79 11.10 1.44
CA ALA A 165 -12.97 11.17 2.29
C ALA A 165 -13.62 12.56 2.28
N GLU A 166 -12.81 13.63 2.30
CA GLU A 166 -13.30 15.00 2.18
C GLU A 166 -13.99 15.24 0.83
N ARG A 167 -13.35 14.84 -0.27
CA ARG A 167 -13.96 14.95 -1.61
C ARG A 167 -15.26 14.13 -1.74
N LEU A 168 -15.33 12.96 -1.11
CA LEU A 168 -16.55 12.16 -1.09
C LEU A 168 -17.68 12.85 -0.30
N ALA A 169 -17.36 13.46 0.84
CA ALA A 169 -18.32 14.24 1.61
C ALA A 169 -18.85 15.45 0.81
N ASP A 170 -17.98 16.14 0.07
CA ASP A 170 -18.38 17.23 -0.84
C ASP A 170 -19.30 16.73 -1.95
N ILE A 171 -18.98 15.59 -2.57
CA ILE A 171 -19.82 14.97 -3.62
C ILE A 171 -21.20 14.62 -3.07
N ASP A 172 -21.29 14.05 -1.87
CA ASP A 172 -22.57 13.70 -1.25
C ASP A 172 -23.37 14.96 -0.88
N GLY A 173 -22.69 16.01 -0.42
CA GLY A 173 -23.29 17.32 -0.21
C GLY A 173 -23.86 17.93 -1.50
N LEU A 174 -23.13 17.84 -2.61
CA LEU A 174 -23.59 18.28 -3.93
C LEU A 174 -24.77 17.45 -4.44
N ARG A 175 -24.74 16.12 -4.27
CA ARG A 175 -25.86 15.23 -4.63
C ARG A 175 -27.13 15.58 -3.88
N SER A 176 -27.02 15.88 -2.58
CA SER A 176 -28.15 16.33 -1.77
C SER A 176 -28.76 17.63 -2.32
N ARG A 177 -27.92 18.63 -2.64
CA ARG A 177 -28.38 19.89 -3.25
C ARG A 177 -29.04 19.69 -4.61
N VAL A 178 -28.50 18.80 -5.45
CA VAL A 178 -29.12 18.45 -6.74
C VAL A 178 -30.49 17.81 -6.52
N GLY A 179 -30.63 16.92 -5.53
CA GLY A 179 -31.90 16.31 -5.16
C GLY A 179 -32.94 17.36 -4.75
N THR A 180 -32.58 18.30 -3.86
CA THR A 180 -33.50 19.36 -3.43
C THR A 180 -33.90 20.27 -4.58
N LEU A 181 -32.95 20.69 -5.42
CA LEU A 181 -33.23 21.54 -6.58
C LEU A 181 -34.13 20.84 -7.61
N THR A 182 -33.99 19.52 -7.77
CA THR A 182 -34.85 18.74 -8.66
C THR A 182 -36.29 18.72 -8.16
N GLN A 183 -36.49 18.50 -6.85
CA GLN A 183 -37.83 18.56 -6.23
C GLN A 183 -38.45 19.97 -6.31
N GLU A 184 -37.66 21.02 -6.10
CA GLU A 184 -38.13 22.40 -6.25
C GLU A 184 -38.56 22.69 -7.69
N LYS A 185 -37.79 22.20 -8.67
CA LYS A 185 -38.13 22.34 -10.08
C LYS A 185 -39.45 21.65 -10.41
N GLU A 186 -39.63 20.40 -10.00
CA GLU A 186 -40.90 19.65 -10.20
C GLU A 186 -42.09 20.42 -9.60
N ARG A 187 -41.94 20.92 -8.36
CA ARG A 187 -43.00 21.70 -7.71
C ARG A 187 -43.30 23.02 -8.43
N LEU A 188 -42.31 23.65 -9.04
CA LEU A 188 -42.52 24.86 -9.85
C LEU A 188 -43.23 24.53 -11.16
N GLU A 189 -42.88 23.43 -11.82
CA GLU A 189 -43.55 22.95 -13.03
C GLU A 189 -45.03 22.64 -12.77
N GLU A 190 -45.36 21.99 -11.65
CA GLU A 190 -46.75 21.76 -11.23
C GLU A 190 -47.53 23.06 -11.04
N ARG A 191 -46.93 24.06 -10.37
CA ARG A 191 -47.57 25.38 -10.17
C ARG A 191 -47.77 26.13 -11.47
N ILE A 192 -46.84 26.01 -12.43
CA ILE A 192 -47.00 26.62 -13.75
C ILE A 192 -48.19 25.98 -14.47
N ALA A 193 -48.28 24.65 -14.50
CA ALA A 193 -49.40 23.96 -15.13
C ALA A 193 -50.76 24.33 -14.49
N GLU A 194 -50.81 24.49 -13.17
CA GLU A 194 -52.01 24.95 -12.46
C GLU A 194 -52.39 26.38 -12.88
N LEU A 195 -51.43 27.30 -12.95
CA LEU A 195 -51.67 28.68 -13.35
C LEU A 195 -52.10 28.79 -14.81
N GLU A 196 -51.49 28.01 -15.72
CA GLU A 196 -51.89 27.94 -17.13
C GLU A 196 -53.33 27.46 -17.29
N SER A 197 -53.74 26.42 -16.55
CA SER A 197 -55.12 25.95 -16.51
C SER A 197 -56.08 27.05 -16.03
N ARG A 198 -55.72 27.76 -14.96
CA ARG A 198 -56.54 28.86 -14.43
C ARG A 198 -56.66 30.03 -15.40
N ILE A 199 -55.58 30.37 -16.11
CA ILE A 199 -55.62 31.38 -17.17
C ILE A 199 -56.58 30.96 -18.28
N GLY A 200 -56.53 29.71 -18.74
CA GLY A 200 -57.44 29.20 -19.76
C GLY A 200 -58.92 29.30 -19.35
N VAL A 201 -59.24 28.97 -18.09
CA VAL A 201 -60.60 29.15 -17.54
C VAL A 201 -61.01 30.61 -17.55
N LEU A 202 -60.19 31.51 -17.03
CA LEU A 202 -60.49 32.95 -16.97
C LEU A 202 -60.65 33.57 -18.36
N GLU A 203 -59.85 33.14 -19.34
CA GLU A 203 -59.99 33.57 -20.72
C GLU A 203 -61.33 33.12 -21.31
N SER A 204 -61.73 31.87 -21.07
CA SER A 204 -63.04 31.38 -21.50
C SER A 204 -64.19 32.18 -20.87
N GLU A 205 -64.14 32.44 -19.55
CA GLU A 205 -65.12 33.26 -18.85
C GLU A 205 -65.19 34.67 -19.43
N LYS A 206 -64.05 35.31 -19.70
CA LYS A 206 -63.98 36.62 -20.32
C LYS A 206 -64.66 36.64 -21.70
N THR A 207 -64.46 35.61 -22.52
CA THR A 207 -65.13 35.54 -23.84
C THR A 207 -66.65 35.38 -23.70
N THR A 208 -67.11 34.59 -22.73
CA THR A 208 -68.56 34.43 -22.48
C THR A 208 -69.19 35.72 -21.97
N GLN A 209 -68.53 36.44 -21.07
CA GLN A 209 -69.00 37.73 -20.57
C GLN A 209 -69.02 38.79 -21.67
N ALA A 210 -68.00 38.82 -22.54
CA ALA A 210 -67.98 39.73 -23.68
C ALA A 210 -69.14 39.46 -24.66
N ALA A 211 -69.46 38.18 -24.91
CA ALA A 211 -70.61 37.79 -25.72
C ALA A 211 -71.94 38.21 -25.07
N GLU A 212 -72.07 38.05 -23.75
CA GLU A 212 -73.27 38.45 -23.02
C GLU A 212 -73.46 39.97 -23.01
N ILE A 213 -72.39 40.75 -22.83
CA ILE A 213 -72.44 42.22 -22.94
C ILE A 213 -72.89 42.62 -24.35
N ALA A 214 -72.33 42.01 -25.40
CA ALA A 214 -72.74 42.29 -26.78
C ALA A 214 -74.22 41.97 -27.01
N ARG A 215 -74.71 40.86 -26.45
CA ARG A 215 -76.12 40.46 -26.51
C ARG A 215 -77.02 41.47 -25.80
N LEU A 216 -76.67 41.87 -24.58
CA LEU A 216 -77.45 42.84 -23.80
C LEU A 216 -77.49 44.22 -24.48
N ASN A 217 -76.37 44.66 -25.05
CA ASN A 217 -76.32 45.90 -25.83
C ASN A 217 -77.24 45.80 -27.07
N GLY A 218 -77.21 44.69 -27.80
CA GLY A 218 -78.12 44.47 -28.93
C GLY A 218 -79.60 44.49 -28.52
N VAL A 219 -79.96 43.90 -27.36
CA VAL A 219 -81.32 43.98 -26.81
C VAL A 219 -81.66 45.43 -26.48
N ARG A 220 -80.77 46.17 -25.82
CA ARG A 220 -80.98 47.59 -25.48
C ARG A 220 -81.22 48.43 -26.73
N ASP A 221 -80.38 48.29 -27.76
CA ASP A 221 -80.53 49.01 -29.03
C ASP A 221 -81.85 48.65 -29.72
N GLY A 222 -82.25 47.37 -29.65
CA GLY A 222 -83.55 46.89 -30.13
C GLY A 222 -84.74 47.53 -29.39
N VAL A 223 -84.64 47.71 -28.08
CA VAL A 223 -85.68 48.40 -27.30
C VAL A 223 -85.70 49.90 -27.63
N ASP A 224 -84.55 50.55 -27.75
CA ASP A 224 -84.48 51.97 -28.11
C ASP A 224 -85.06 52.24 -29.51
N THR A 225 -84.81 51.35 -30.48
CA THR A 225 -85.42 51.43 -31.82
C THR A 225 -86.93 51.21 -31.78
N ALA A 226 -87.43 50.19 -31.08
CA ALA A 226 -88.87 49.98 -30.89
C ALA A 226 -89.53 51.20 -30.21
N LEU A 227 -88.85 51.80 -29.24
CA LEU A 227 -89.36 52.95 -28.50
C LEU A 227 -89.48 54.20 -29.37
N THR A 228 -88.49 54.46 -30.23
CA THR A 228 -88.57 55.55 -31.21
C THR A 228 -89.62 55.30 -32.30
N GLY A 229 -89.90 54.04 -32.63
CA GLY A 229 -90.97 53.65 -33.56
C GLY A 229 -92.39 53.78 -32.99
N LEU A 230 -92.55 53.67 -31.66
CA LEU A 230 -93.85 53.69 -30.98
C LEU A 230 -94.70 54.93 -31.33
N ALA A 231 -94.08 56.10 -31.44
CA ALA A 231 -94.78 57.33 -31.79
C ALA A 231 -95.37 57.31 -33.22
N ALA A 232 -94.78 56.53 -34.13
CA ALA A 232 -95.27 56.36 -35.50
C ALA A 232 -96.32 55.25 -35.62
N GLU A 233 -96.26 54.23 -34.77
CA GLU A 233 -97.20 53.10 -34.79
C GLU A 233 -98.52 53.39 -34.09
N VAL A 234 -98.55 54.28 -33.10
CA VAL A 234 -99.79 54.65 -32.39
C VAL A 234 -100.59 55.66 -33.23
N PRO A 235 -101.81 55.30 -33.71
CA PRO A 235 -102.59 56.19 -34.56
C PRO A 235 -103.35 57.23 -33.70
N HIS A 236 -102.63 58.25 -33.20
CA HIS A 236 -103.19 59.27 -32.28
C HIS A 236 -104.46 59.94 -32.84
N LYS A 237 -104.53 60.11 -34.16
CA LYS A 237 -105.70 60.70 -34.83
C LYS A 237 -106.92 59.79 -34.78
N GLU A 238 -106.75 58.49 -35.04
CA GLU A 238 -107.86 57.51 -35.01
C GLU A 238 -108.38 57.30 -33.58
N ILE A 239 -107.46 57.28 -32.60
CA ILE A 239 -107.80 57.27 -31.18
C ILE A 239 -108.56 58.55 -30.82
N GLY A 240 -108.07 59.72 -31.27
CA GLY A 240 -108.75 60.99 -31.05
C GLY A 240 -110.15 61.05 -31.66
N ASP A 241 -110.32 60.52 -32.87
CA ASP A 241 -111.59 60.48 -33.57
C ASP A 241 -112.61 59.56 -32.88
N SER A 242 -112.20 58.35 -32.48
CA SER A 242 -113.06 57.37 -31.79
C SER A 242 -113.42 57.82 -30.36
N VAL A 243 -112.42 58.11 -29.54
CA VAL A 243 -112.61 58.52 -28.14
C VAL A 243 -113.32 59.87 -28.06
N GLY A 244 -112.99 60.82 -28.95
CA GLY A 244 -113.67 62.11 -28.99
C GLY A 244 -115.17 62.01 -29.29
N ASP A 245 -115.56 61.07 -30.16
CA ASP A 245 -116.97 60.80 -30.48
C ASP A 245 -117.70 60.12 -29.31
N GLU A 246 -117.04 59.19 -28.61
CA GLU A 246 -117.56 58.57 -27.39
C GLU A 246 -117.73 59.59 -26.25
N MET A 247 -116.72 60.44 -26.01
CA MET A 247 -116.77 61.50 -25.00
C MET A 247 -117.88 62.52 -25.29
N TYR A 248 -118.06 62.91 -26.55
CA TYR A 248 -119.14 63.82 -26.93
C TYR A 248 -120.51 63.19 -26.68
N THR A 249 -120.67 61.92 -27.05
CA THR A 249 -121.90 61.16 -26.78
C THR A 249 -122.18 61.03 -25.29
N TYR A 250 -121.15 60.78 -24.49
CA TYR A 250 -121.26 60.71 -23.03
C TYR A 250 -121.65 62.06 -22.43
N LEU A 251 -121.00 63.16 -22.86
CA LEU A 251 -121.30 64.51 -22.40
C LEU A 251 -122.76 64.90 -22.68
N LEU A 252 -123.32 64.50 -23.82
CA LEU A 252 -124.73 64.73 -24.13
C LEU A 252 -125.69 63.90 -23.26
N LYS A 253 -125.30 62.69 -22.86
CA LYS A 253 -126.13 61.81 -22.01
C LYS A 253 -126.12 62.22 -20.54
N ASP A 254 -124.98 62.69 -20.04
CA ASP A 254 -124.76 63.00 -18.63
C ASP A 254 -124.99 64.48 -18.28
N SER A 255 -125.04 65.36 -19.30
CA SER A 255 -125.25 66.78 -19.08
C SER A 255 -126.67 67.08 -18.59
N ARG A 256 -126.77 67.79 -17.45
CA ARG A 256 -128.01 68.40 -16.95
C ARG A 256 -128.41 69.67 -17.71
N VAL A 257 -127.63 70.07 -18.72
CA VAL A 257 -127.88 71.25 -19.55
C VAL A 257 -128.78 70.84 -20.72
N PRO A 258 -129.91 71.53 -20.95
CA PRO A 258 -130.78 71.23 -22.08
C PRO A 258 -130.04 71.25 -23.43
N HIS A 259 -130.34 70.29 -24.32
CA HIS A 259 -129.70 70.17 -25.63
C HIS A 259 -129.73 71.49 -26.44
N THR A 260 -130.78 72.28 -26.30
CA THR A 260 -130.93 73.59 -26.95
C THR A 260 -129.84 74.60 -26.57
N VAL A 261 -129.31 74.53 -25.35
CA VAL A 261 -128.22 75.39 -24.87
C VAL A 261 -126.87 74.89 -25.40
N ILE A 262 -126.66 73.57 -25.44
CA ILE A 262 -125.45 72.97 -26.01
C ILE A 262 -125.37 73.25 -27.51
N ASP A 263 -126.49 73.14 -28.23
CA ASP A 263 -126.58 73.48 -29.66
C ASP A 263 -126.38 74.98 -29.90
N GLY A 264 -126.93 75.83 -29.00
CA GLY A 264 -126.75 77.28 -29.04
C GLY A 264 -125.30 77.71 -28.88
N VAL A 265 -124.59 77.15 -27.89
CA VAL A 265 -123.15 77.37 -27.68
C VAL A 265 -122.32 76.68 -28.77
N GLY A 266 -122.81 75.56 -29.30
CA GLY A 266 -122.22 74.80 -30.42
C GLY A 266 -122.03 75.62 -31.69
N LYS A 267 -122.82 76.69 -31.89
CA LYS A 267 -122.63 77.65 -33.00
C LYS A 267 -121.36 78.49 -32.87
N PHE A 268 -120.81 78.61 -31.67
CA PHE A 268 -119.60 79.38 -31.38
C PHE A 268 -118.40 78.47 -31.03
N ILE A 269 -118.66 77.29 -30.46
CA ILE A 269 -117.62 76.34 -30.02
C ILE A 269 -118.00 74.93 -30.49
N ASP A 270 -117.21 74.36 -31.38
CA ASP A 270 -117.37 72.96 -31.81
C ASP A 270 -116.78 72.01 -30.77
N PHE A 271 -117.58 71.67 -29.75
CA PHE A 271 -117.18 70.77 -28.66
C PHE A 271 -116.69 69.41 -29.16
N ARG A 272 -117.28 68.88 -30.24
CA ARG A 272 -116.88 67.59 -30.81
C ARG A 272 -115.46 67.67 -31.37
N LYS A 273 -115.14 68.73 -32.11
CA LYS A 273 -113.78 68.99 -32.60
C LYS A 273 -112.76 69.15 -31.46
N TYR A 274 -113.11 69.88 -30.41
CA TYR A 274 -112.20 70.07 -29.27
C TYR A 274 -111.99 68.79 -28.45
N LEU A 275 -113.02 67.97 -28.25
CA LEU A 275 -112.90 66.67 -27.59
C LEU A 275 -112.02 65.70 -28.39
N LYS A 276 -112.18 65.64 -29.71
CA LYS A 276 -111.30 64.87 -30.59
C LYS A 276 -109.84 65.31 -30.50
N LEU A 277 -109.60 66.62 -30.51
CA LEU A 277 -108.26 67.18 -30.38
C LEU A 277 -107.66 66.88 -28.99
N ALA A 278 -108.46 66.96 -27.92
CA ALA A 278 -108.04 66.64 -26.57
C ALA A 278 -107.69 65.15 -26.41
N ALA A 279 -108.51 64.25 -26.97
CA ALA A 279 -108.25 62.82 -26.97
C ALA A 279 -107.00 62.45 -27.78
N ALA A 280 -106.79 63.08 -28.96
CA ALA A 280 -105.57 62.89 -29.75
C ALA A 280 -104.32 63.34 -28.98
N ARG A 281 -104.37 64.53 -28.34
CA ARG A 281 -103.27 65.02 -27.49
C ARG A 281 -103.04 64.15 -26.27
N GLY A 282 -104.10 63.65 -25.64
CA GLY A 282 -103.99 62.70 -24.52
C GLY A 282 -103.29 61.40 -24.93
N ALA A 283 -103.57 60.87 -26.12
CA ALA A 283 -102.90 59.70 -26.67
C ALA A 283 -101.40 59.97 -26.97
N GLU A 284 -101.07 61.15 -27.49
CA GLU A 284 -99.70 61.60 -27.72
C GLU A 284 -98.92 61.72 -26.39
N GLU A 285 -99.52 62.37 -25.39
CA GLU A 285 -98.94 62.51 -24.04
C GLU A 285 -98.76 61.16 -23.35
N ALA A 286 -99.73 60.25 -23.44
CA ALA A 286 -99.63 58.89 -22.89
C ALA A 286 -98.51 58.08 -23.57
N THR A 287 -98.35 58.23 -24.88
CA THR A 287 -97.24 57.60 -25.64
C THR A 287 -95.89 58.13 -25.15
N ARG A 288 -95.77 59.45 -25.01
CA ARG A 288 -94.55 60.12 -24.51
C ARG A 288 -94.21 59.74 -23.06
N GLN A 289 -95.21 59.62 -22.20
CA GLN A 289 -95.00 59.17 -20.81
C GLN A 289 -94.55 57.71 -20.73
N SER A 290 -95.11 56.86 -21.59
CA SER A 290 -94.70 55.46 -21.71
C SER A 290 -93.24 55.36 -22.17
N GLU A 291 -92.86 56.14 -23.19
CA GLU A 291 -91.47 56.25 -23.66
C GLU A 291 -90.50 56.69 -22.54
N GLN A 292 -90.85 57.72 -21.79
CA GLN A 292 -90.01 58.20 -20.68
C GLN A 292 -89.89 57.19 -19.55
N THR A 293 -90.96 56.47 -19.24
CA THR A 293 -90.96 55.43 -18.21
C THR A 293 -90.04 54.28 -18.60
N VAL A 294 -90.10 53.84 -19.86
CA VAL A 294 -89.23 52.77 -20.38
C VAL A 294 -87.77 53.23 -20.42
N ARG A 295 -87.46 54.45 -20.85
CA ARG A 295 -86.08 54.98 -20.82
C ARG A 295 -85.49 55.02 -19.41
N LYS A 296 -86.27 55.45 -18.41
CA LYS A 296 -85.86 55.44 -16.99
C LYS A 296 -85.70 54.04 -16.39
N ALA A 297 -86.28 53.02 -17.02
CA ALA A 297 -86.11 51.63 -16.60
C ALA A 297 -84.86 50.99 -17.24
N LEU A 298 -84.40 51.53 -18.37
CA LEU A 298 -83.22 51.06 -19.12
C LEU A 298 -81.92 51.77 -18.71
N GLY A 299 -82.01 52.87 -17.94
CA GLY A 299 -80.90 53.64 -17.37
C GLY A 299 -81.40 54.83 -16.55
#